data_AF-A0A075JTX5-F1
#
_entry.id   AF-A0A075JTX5-F1
#
_cell.length_a   1.000
_cell.length_b   1.000
_cell.length_c   1.000
_cell.angle_alpha   90.00
_cell.angle_beta   90.00
_cell.angle_gamma   90.00
#
_symmetry.space_group_name_H-M   'P 1'
#
loop_
_entity.id
_entity.type
_entity.pdbx_description
1 polymer ?
#
loop_
_entity_poly.entity_id
_entity_poly.type
_entity_poly.pdbx_seq_one_letter_code
_entity_poly.pdbx_strand_id
1 'polypeptide(L)'
;MSRNLLSKLNTGIALFMLVFAFYYFFIDAISIPLSVIFSFLTVMFFLLGVHYFKNRKKTMGYLYIVVAVFLIFVVLNDFFAML
;
A
#
# COMPACT_ATOMS: atom_id res chain seq x y z
N MET A 1 -8.29 16.99 8.65
CA MET A 1 -7.44 16.75 7.46
C MET A 1 -8.26 16.99 6.18
N SER A 2 -7.88 17.95 5.34
CA SER A 2 -8.60 18.31 4.11
C SER A 2 -8.72 17.12 3.14
N ARG A 3 -9.85 16.97 2.43
CA ARG A 3 -10.07 15.93 1.41
C ARG A 3 -8.97 15.93 0.35
N ASN A 4 -8.41 17.09 0.05
CA ASN A 4 -7.37 17.27 -0.97
C ASN A 4 -6.02 16.68 -0.54
N LEU A 5 -5.74 16.64 0.77
CA LEU A 5 -4.43 16.20 1.27
C LEU A 5 -4.28 14.68 1.21
N LEU A 6 -5.33 13.93 1.60
CA LEU A 6 -5.34 12.47 1.52
C LEU A 6 -5.27 11.98 0.08
N SER A 7 -6.00 12.65 -0.82
CA SER A 7 -5.97 12.32 -2.25
C SER A 7 -4.58 12.55 -2.84
N LYS A 8 -3.96 13.71 -2.56
CA LYS A 8 -2.59 14.02 -3.00
C LYS A 8 -1.56 13.02 -2.48
N LEU A 9 -1.64 12.63 -1.21
CA LEU A 9 -0.75 11.61 -0.64
C LEU A 9 -0.91 10.26 -1.34
N ASN A 10 -2.15 9.82 -1.55
CA ASN A 10 -2.40 8.54 -2.21
C ASN A 10 -1.94 8.56 -3.67
N THR A 11 -2.16 9.66 -4.40
CA THR A 11 -1.63 9.83 -5.76
C THR A 11 -0.10 9.83 -5.75
N GLY A 12 0.55 10.51 -4.79
CA GLY A 12 2.01 10.52 -4.67
C GLY A 12 2.59 9.13 -4.42
N ILE A 13 1.98 8.36 -3.51
CA ILE A 13 2.37 6.98 -3.23
C ILE A 13 2.16 6.09 -4.47
N ALA A 14 1.06 6.24 -5.18
CA ALA A 14 0.80 5.49 -6.41
C ALA A 14 1.84 5.79 -7.50
N LEU A 15 2.22 7.06 -7.66
CA LEU A 15 3.23 7.48 -8.63
C LEU A 15 4.62 6.93 -8.27
N PHE A 16 4.95 6.97 -6.97
CA PHE A 16 6.19 6.38 -6.45
C PHE A 16 6.24 4.86 -6.70
N MET A 17 5.16 4.13 -6.41
CA MET A 17 5.06 2.70 -6.69
C MET A 17 5.23 2.39 -8.18
N LEU A 18 4.65 3.20 -9.06
CA LEU A 18 4.72 2.96 -10.50
C LEU A 18 6.15 3.10 -11.02
N VAL A 19 6.88 4.11 -10.55
CA VAL A 19 8.32 4.28 -10.85
C VAL A 19 9.13 3.12 -10.27
N PHE A 20 8.86 2.71 -9.04
CA PHE A 20 9.56 1.60 -8.40
C PHE A 20 9.32 0.24 -9.10
N ALA A 21 8.06 -0.03 -9.48
CA ALA A 21 7.70 -1.23 -10.23
C ALA A 21 8.37 -1.24 -11.61
N PHE A 22 8.40 -0.10 -12.31
CA PHE A 22 9.11 0.02 -13.57
C PHE A 22 10.62 -0.24 -13.39
N TYR A 23 11.24 0.31 -12.35
CA TYR A 23 12.64 0.04 -12.07
C TYR A 23 12.89 -1.46 -11.77
N TYR A 24 12.03 -2.08 -10.97
CA TYR A 24 12.15 -3.50 -10.63
C TYR A 24 11.98 -4.44 -11.85
N PHE A 25 10.98 -4.19 -12.71
CA PHE A 25 10.69 -5.07 -13.84
C PHE A 25 11.63 -4.88 -15.04
N PHE A 26 12.23 -3.70 -15.20
CA PHE A 26 13.05 -3.36 -16.38
C PHE A 26 14.56 -3.24 -16.07
N ILE A 27 14.94 -3.14 -14.80
CA ILE A 27 16.34 -3.05 -14.37
C ILE A 27 16.61 -4.22 -13.42
N ASP A 28 17.06 -5.33 -14.00
CA ASP A 28 17.41 -6.62 -13.34
C ASP A 28 18.51 -6.51 -12.26
N ALA A 29 19.00 -5.31 -11.96
CA ALA A 29 20.08 -5.09 -11.00
C ALA A 29 19.58 -4.97 -9.54
N ILE A 30 18.27 -4.78 -9.28
CA ILE A 30 17.76 -4.57 -7.92
C ILE A 30 16.73 -5.62 -7.55
N SER A 31 17.16 -6.63 -6.79
CA SER A 31 16.26 -7.59 -6.13
C SER A 31 15.61 -6.92 -4.90
N ILE A 32 14.45 -6.28 -5.10
CA ILE A 32 13.67 -5.70 -4.00
C ILE A 32 12.98 -6.83 -3.21
N PRO A 33 13.13 -6.88 -1.87
CA PRO A 33 12.42 -7.87 -1.06
C PRO A 33 10.91 -7.73 -1.19
N LEU A 34 10.20 -8.87 -1.29
CA LEU A 34 8.74 -8.91 -1.37
C LEU A 34 8.07 -8.21 -0.19
N SER A 35 8.64 -8.28 1.02
CA SER A 35 8.19 -7.54 2.21
C SER A 35 8.14 -6.04 1.99
N VAL A 36 9.12 -5.47 1.29
CA VAL A 36 9.14 -4.03 0.98
C VAL A 36 7.94 -3.69 0.08
N ILE A 37 7.72 -4.45 -0.98
CA ILE A 37 6.58 -4.25 -1.90
C ILE A 37 5.24 -4.37 -1.14
N PHE A 38 5.07 -5.42 -0.34
CA PHE A 38 3.85 -5.63 0.43
C PHE A 38 3.63 -4.58 1.52
N SER A 39 4.69 -4.03 2.11
CA SER A 39 4.59 -2.93 3.07
C SER A 39 4.02 -1.66 2.42
N PHE A 40 4.47 -1.32 1.21
CA PHE A 40 3.92 -0.18 0.47
C PHE A 40 2.46 -0.44 0.07
N LEU A 41 2.13 -1.64 -0.42
CA LEU A 41 0.73 -2.00 -0.73
C LEU A 41 -0.15 -1.86 0.51
N THR A 42 0.31 -2.36 1.65
CA THR A 42 -0.42 -2.26 2.92
C THR A 42 -0.80 -0.82 3.25
N VAL A 43 0.16 0.10 3.16
CA VAL A 43 -0.07 1.52 3.42
C VAL A 43 -1.05 2.12 2.41
N MET A 44 -0.90 1.80 1.13
CA MET A 44 -1.82 2.29 0.08
C MET A 44 -3.25 1.80 0.32
N PHE A 45 -3.45 0.50 0.56
CA PHE A 45 -4.76 -0.07 0.85
C PHE A 45 -5.38 0.52 2.12
N PHE A 46 -4.57 0.75 3.16
CA PHE A 46 -5.03 1.41 4.38
C PHE A 46 -5.52 2.84 4.11
N LEU A 47 -4.73 3.64 3.41
CA LEU A 47 -5.08 5.03 3.06
C LEU A 47 -6.30 5.10 2.15
N LEU A 48 -6.43 4.18 1.19
CA LEU A 48 -7.63 4.03 0.37
C LEU A 48 -8.85 3.68 1.24
N GLY A 49 -8.72 2.74 2.16
CA GLY A 49 -9.81 2.38 3.09
C GLY A 49 -10.32 3.59 3.87
N VAL A 50 -9.41 4.36 4.48
CA VAL A 50 -9.75 5.62 5.17
C VAL A 50 -10.40 6.63 4.23
N HIS A 51 -9.88 6.76 2.99
CA HIS A 51 -10.45 7.65 1.98
C HIS A 51 -11.91 7.28 1.63
N TYR A 52 -12.20 5.99 1.45
CA TYR A 52 -13.54 5.50 1.12
C TYR A 52 -14.53 5.66 2.28
N PHE A 53 -14.10 5.45 3.53
CA PHE A 53 -14.93 5.77 4.70
C PHE A 53 -15.30 7.25 4.75
N LYS A 54 -14.33 8.13 4.48
CA LYS A 54 -14.54 9.58 4.45
C LYS A 54 -15.51 10.02 3.35
N ASN A 55 -15.60 9.27 2.25
CA ASN A 55 -16.51 9.53 1.12
C ASN A 55 -17.87 8.82 1.25
N ARG A 56 -18.23 8.36 2.47
CA ARG A 56 -19.47 7.62 2.76
C ARG A 56 -19.64 6.30 1.98
N LYS A 57 -18.62 5.82 1.30
CA LYS A 57 -18.59 4.53 0.60
C LYS A 57 -18.08 3.43 1.55
N LYS A 58 -18.86 3.15 2.59
CA LYS A 58 -18.46 2.28 3.71
C LYS A 58 -18.04 0.87 3.27
N THR A 59 -18.78 0.24 2.36
CA THR A 59 -18.50 -1.13 1.90
C THR A 59 -17.11 -1.25 1.27
N MET A 60 -16.74 -0.33 0.38
CA MET A 60 -15.40 -0.30 -0.20
C MET A 60 -14.35 0.02 0.86
N GLY A 61 -14.64 0.95 1.77
CA GLY A 61 -13.75 1.27 2.90
C GLY A 61 -13.40 0.04 3.74
N TYR A 62 -14.39 -0.76 4.12
CA TYR A 62 -14.17 -2.01 4.84
C TYR A 62 -13.31 -2.99 4.02
N LEU A 63 -13.61 -3.18 2.73
CA LEU A 63 -12.84 -4.06 1.87
C LEU A 63 -11.35 -3.67 1.82
N TYR A 64 -11.05 -2.40 1.59
CA TYR A 64 -9.67 -1.90 1.55
C TYR A 64 -8.95 -2.04 2.91
N ILE A 65 -9.64 -1.80 4.02
CA ILE A 65 -9.05 -2.01 5.36
C ILE A 65 -8.80 -3.50 5.65
N VAL A 66 -9.73 -4.39 5.29
CA VAL A 66 -9.54 -5.85 5.48
C VAL A 66 -8.34 -6.34 4.69
N VAL A 67 -8.19 -5.90 3.43
CA VAL A 67 -7.00 -6.23 2.61
C VAL A 67 -5.73 -5.68 3.26
N ALA A 68 -5.75 -4.43 3.74
CA ALA A 68 -4.59 -3.86 4.43
C ALA A 68 -4.21 -4.68 5.68
N VAL A 69 -5.18 -5.09 6.50
CA VAL A 69 -4.95 -5.93 7.68
C VAL A 69 -4.35 -7.29 7.28
N PHE A 70 -4.87 -7.92 6.23
CA PHE A 70 -4.29 -9.17 5.71
C PHE A 70 -2.83 -9.00 5.28
N LEU A 71 -2.51 -7.92 4.55
CA LEU A 71 -1.15 -7.64 4.11
C LEU A 71 -0.19 -7.33 5.28
N ILE A 72 -0.68 -6.74 6.38
CA ILE A 72 0.14 -6.59 7.61
C ILE A 72 0.61 -7.96 8.10
N PHE A 73 -0.26 -8.97 8.14
CA PHE A 73 0.14 -10.32 8.55
C PHE A 73 1.19 -10.93 7.63
N VAL A 74 1.06 -10.72 6.32
CA VAL A 74 2.05 -11.18 5.33
C VAL A 74 3.41 -10.53 5.59
N VAL A 75 3.45 -9.21 5.78
CA VAL A 75 4.69 -8.46 6.05
C VAL A 75 5.31 -8.88 7.38
N LEU A 76 4.51 -9.05 8.44
CA LEU A 76 5.01 -9.47 9.75
C LEU A 76 5.55 -10.90 9.72
N ASN A 77 4.89 -11.82 9.00
CA ASN A 77 5.37 -13.18 8.88
C ASN A 77 6.75 -13.24 8.22
N ASP A 78 6.94 -12.51 7.11
CA ASP A 78 8.23 -12.41 6.43
C ASP A 78 9.30 -11.79 7.35
N PHE A 79 8.94 -10.74 8.09
CA PHE A 79 9.86 -10.10 9.05
C PHE A 79 10.29 -11.05 10.19
N PHE A 80 9.35 -11.82 10.77
CA PHE A 80 9.67 -12.81 11.79
C PHE A 80 10.43 -14.01 11.25
N ALA A 81 10.24 -14.37 9.97
CA ALA A 81 11.00 -15.44 9.34
C ALA A 81 12.47 -15.06 9.06
N MET A 82 12.78 -13.76 8.99
CA MET A 82 14.15 -13.24 8.82
C MET A 82 14.91 -13.05 10.15
N LEU A 83 14.25 -13.21 11.30
CA LEU A 83 14.78 -12.94 12.65
C LEU A 83 15.26 -14.23 13.33
#